data_AF-A0A2R6I1C4-F1
#
_entry.id   AF-A0A2R6I1C4-F1
#
_cell.length_a   1.000
_cell.length_b   1.000
_cell.length_c   1.000
_cell.angle_alpha   90.00
_cell.angle_beta   90.00
_cell.angle_gamma   90.00
#
_symmetry.space_group_name_H-M   'P 1'
#
loop_
_entity.id
_entity.type
_entity.pdbx_description
1 polymer ?
#
loop_
_entity_poly.entity_id
_entity_poly.type
_entity_poly.pdbx_seq_one_letter_code
_entity_poly.pdbx_strand_id
1 'polypeptide(L)'
;QAGSANVYVAGDSGKIYYSFENGESGTWDSVTPGSGSAINAIDFYDDRSGHAVDGNQTVFETDDGTTWNKIGIENANFNFYGVDSDGLDDVTVSGGGGSIYRYDGSEWRRVDTGDADLRAVEREDTNGLTVGSGGKVYRYNGADWTREETPTGANLKGVLLGVDEPDIAVGAGGTVIEH
;
A
#
# COMPACT_ATOMS: atom_id res chain seq x y z
N GLN A 1 -9.31 -30.42 -0.48
CA GLN A 1 -10.18 -29.43 -1.17
C GLN A 1 -9.33 -28.19 -1.30
N ALA A 2 -9.08 -27.67 -2.51
CA ALA A 2 -8.46 -26.36 -2.61
C ALA A 2 -9.45 -25.33 -2.03
N GLY A 3 -8.97 -24.40 -1.19
CA GLY A 3 -9.82 -23.33 -0.67
C GLY A 3 -10.32 -22.43 -1.79
N SER A 4 -11.40 -21.68 -1.53
CA SER A 4 -11.83 -20.58 -2.40
C SER A 4 -10.97 -19.34 -2.13
N ALA A 5 -10.63 -18.59 -3.17
CA ALA A 5 -9.88 -17.35 -3.11
C ALA A 5 -10.56 -16.26 -3.94
N ASN A 6 -10.56 -15.05 -3.38
CA ASN A 6 -10.83 -13.83 -4.14
C ASN A 6 -9.48 -13.33 -4.68
N VAL A 7 -9.42 -13.05 -5.98
CA VAL A 7 -8.20 -12.59 -6.65
C VAL A 7 -8.45 -11.21 -7.21
N TYR A 8 -7.54 -10.29 -6.93
CA TYR A 8 -7.56 -8.92 -7.44
C TYR A 8 -6.26 -8.58 -8.15
N VAL A 9 -6.34 -7.77 -9.21
CA VAL A 9 -5.18 -7.28 -9.94
C VAL A 9 -5.34 -5.78 -10.20
N ALA A 10 -4.44 -5.00 -9.64
CA ALA A 10 -4.26 -3.58 -9.94
C ALA A 10 -3.60 -3.40 -11.32
N GLY A 11 -4.19 -2.57 -12.18
CA GLY A 11 -3.72 -2.36 -13.54
C GLY A 11 -3.30 -0.92 -13.86
N ASP A 12 -2.31 -0.78 -14.73
CA ASP A 12 -1.76 0.51 -15.20
C ASP A 12 -2.79 1.40 -15.93
N SER A 13 -3.90 0.81 -16.40
CA SER A 13 -5.02 1.53 -17.03
C SER A 13 -6.04 2.10 -16.03
N GLY A 14 -5.74 2.02 -14.74
CA GLY A 14 -6.66 2.39 -13.66
C GLY A 14 -7.82 1.42 -13.46
N LYS A 15 -7.66 0.19 -13.96
CA LYS A 15 -8.61 -0.90 -13.75
C LYS A 15 -8.16 -1.74 -12.56
N ILE A 16 -9.15 -2.17 -11.78
CA ILE A 16 -9.01 -3.31 -10.87
C ILE A 16 -9.74 -4.47 -11.52
N TYR A 17 -9.01 -5.54 -11.80
CA TYR A 17 -9.60 -6.81 -12.26
C TYR A 17 -9.84 -7.69 -11.05
N TYR A 18 -10.93 -8.45 -11.05
CA TYR A 18 -11.24 -9.35 -9.95
C TYR A 18 -11.89 -10.65 -10.41
N SER A 19 -11.72 -11.70 -9.60
CA SER A 19 -12.40 -13.00 -9.73
C SER A 19 -12.64 -13.58 -8.34
N PHE A 20 -13.86 -14.07 -8.09
CA PHE A 20 -14.23 -14.80 -6.87
C PHE A 20 -14.23 -16.32 -7.08
N GLU A 21 -13.65 -16.77 -8.19
CA GLU A 21 -13.55 -18.17 -8.60
C GLU A 21 -12.07 -18.54 -8.79
N ASN A 22 -11.23 -18.21 -7.79
CA ASN A 22 -9.79 -18.55 -7.78
C ASN A 22 -8.97 -18.01 -8.97
N GLY A 23 -9.46 -16.97 -9.66
CA GLY A 23 -8.81 -16.46 -10.86
C GLY A 23 -8.96 -17.38 -12.09
N GLU A 24 -9.94 -18.29 -12.08
CA GLU A 24 -10.21 -19.18 -13.22
C GLU A 24 -10.46 -18.40 -14.52
N SER A 25 -9.97 -18.94 -15.64
CA SER A 25 -10.12 -18.27 -16.94
C SER A 25 -11.60 -18.09 -17.30
N GLY A 26 -11.99 -16.87 -17.69
CA GLY A 26 -13.39 -16.54 -18.02
C GLY A 26 -14.25 -16.06 -16.84
N THR A 27 -13.69 -16.01 -15.63
CA THR A 27 -14.39 -15.54 -14.41
C THR A 27 -14.00 -14.12 -13.99
N TRP A 28 -13.23 -13.43 -14.84
CA TRP A 28 -12.66 -12.13 -14.54
C TRP A 28 -13.58 -11.00 -14.97
N ASP A 29 -13.90 -10.14 -14.01
CA ASP A 29 -14.54 -8.85 -14.22
C ASP A 29 -13.56 -7.70 -14.00
N SER A 30 -13.97 -6.47 -14.32
CA SER A 30 -13.15 -5.28 -14.03
C SER A 30 -14.00 -4.06 -13.68
N VAL A 31 -13.44 -3.20 -12.84
CA VAL A 31 -13.98 -1.89 -12.49
C VAL A 31 -12.91 -0.82 -12.71
N THR A 32 -13.34 0.40 -13.01
CA THR A 32 -12.47 1.59 -13.08
C THR A 32 -12.91 2.56 -11.98
N PRO A 33 -12.28 2.53 -10.78
CA PRO A 33 -12.69 3.34 -9.63
C PRO A 33 -12.55 4.85 -9.85
N GLY A 34 -11.51 5.24 -10.59
CA GLY A 34 -11.13 6.63 -10.81
C GLY A 34 -11.24 7.06 -12.27
N SER A 35 -10.32 7.94 -12.68
CA SER A 35 -10.26 8.50 -14.03
C SER A 35 -9.30 7.74 -14.96
N GLY A 36 -8.91 6.51 -14.61
CA GLY A 36 -8.00 5.68 -15.41
C GLY A 36 -6.50 5.89 -15.13
N SER A 37 -6.13 6.54 -14.02
CA SER A 37 -4.74 6.57 -13.54
C SER A 37 -4.34 5.20 -13.01
N ALA A 38 -3.07 4.80 -13.18
CA ALA A 38 -2.57 3.51 -12.71
C ALA A 38 -2.91 3.27 -11.23
N ILE A 39 -3.50 2.11 -10.92
CA ILE A 39 -3.65 1.63 -9.55
C ILE A 39 -2.28 1.12 -9.12
N ASN A 40 -1.63 1.84 -8.20
CA ASN A 40 -0.25 1.58 -7.81
C ASN A 40 -0.15 0.50 -6.71
N ALA A 41 -1.14 0.43 -5.82
CA ALA A 41 -1.23 -0.60 -4.79
C ALA A 41 -2.70 -0.86 -4.42
N ILE A 42 -2.96 -2.07 -3.94
CA ILE A 42 -4.25 -2.55 -3.45
C ILE A 42 -3.98 -3.51 -2.30
N ASP A 43 -4.73 -3.40 -1.23
CA ASP A 43 -4.61 -4.24 -0.04
C ASP A 43 -5.97 -4.45 0.65
N PHE A 44 -6.12 -5.54 1.39
CA PHE A 44 -7.40 -5.99 1.95
C PHE A 44 -7.27 -6.44 3.41
N TYR A 45 -8.11 -5.90 4.28
CA TYR A 45 -8.23 -6.33 5.69
C TYR A 45 -9.24 -7.47 5.89
N ASP A 46 -10.09 -7.74 4.89
CA ASP A 46 -11.11 -8.80 4.90
C ASP A 46 -11.32 -9.34 3.48
N ASP A 47 -12.07 -10.43 3.33
CA ASP A 47 -12.25 -11.19 2.08
C ASP A 47 -12.49 -10.32 0.83
N ARG A 48 -13.25 -9.23 0.99
CA ARG A 48 -13.60 -8.28 -0.08
C ARG A 48 -13.68 -6.84 0.41
N SER A 49 -13.09 -6.54 1.56
CA SER A 49 -13.05 -5.19 2.12
C SER A 49 -11.61 -4.71 2.17
N GLY A 50 -11.34 -3.55 1.59
CA GLY A 50 -9.96 -3.11 1.39
C GLY A 50 -9.85 -1.76 0.72
N HIS A 51 -8.59 -1.39 0.45
CA HIS A 51 -8.21 -0.09 -0.05
C HIS A 51 -7.29 -0.18 -1.26
N ALA A 52 -7.35 0.84 -2.12
CA ALA A 52 -6.47 0.97 -3.27
C ALA A 52 -6.01 2.41 -3.43
N VAL A 53 -4.82 2.60 -4.01
CA VAL A 53 -4.27 3.92 -4.29
C VAL A 53 -3.83 4.04 -5.74
N ASP A 54 -3.98 5.24 -6.32
CA ASP A 54 -3.58 5.51 -7.70
C ASP A 54 -2.47 6.55 -7.83
N GLY A 55 -1.95 6.65 -9.06
CA GLY A 55 -0.96 7.67 -9.45
C GLY A 55 -1.52 9.09 -9.57
N ASN A 56 -2.77 9.33 -9.16
CA ASN A 56 -3.43 10.63 -9.21
C ASN A 56 -3.96 11.04 -7.83
N GLN A 57 -3.21 10.68 -6.78
CA GLN A 57 -3.45 11.09 -5.39
C GLN A 57 -4.83 10.68 -4.83
N THR A 58 -5.38 9.57 -5.33
CA THR A 58 -6.67 9.08 -4.85
C THR A 58 -6.49 7.84 -4.01
N VAL A 59 -7.21 7.79 -2.88
CA VAL A 59 -7.42 6.57 -2.08
C VAL A 59 -8.86 6.12 -2.29
N PHE A 60 -9.03 4.84 -2.58
CA PHE A 60 -10.31 4.17 -2.77
C PHE A 60 -10.55 3.15 -1.67
N GLU A 61 -11.82 2.95 -1.31
CA GLU A 61 -12.32 1.98 -0.32
C GLU A 61 -13.36 1.07 -0.99
N THR A 62 -13.38 -0.20 -0.61
CA THR A 62 -14.44 -1.15 -0.96
C THR A 62 -14.86 -1.96 0.26
N ASP A 63 -16.15 -2.32 0.33
CA ASP A 63 -16.73 -3.24 1.32
C ASP A 63 -17.35 -4.50 0.68
N ASP A 64 -17.37 -4.57 -0.67
CA ASP A 64 -17.97 -5.65 -1.44
C ASP A 64 -17.02 -6.26 -2.50
N GLY A 65 -15.85 -5.66 -2.71
CA GLY A 65 -14.81 -6.05 -3.67
C GLY A 65 -15.04 -5.56 -5.10
N THR A 66 -16.20 -4.96 -5.39
CA THR A 66 -16.64 -4.66 -6.76
C THR A 66 -16.96 -3.18 -6.95
N THR A 67 -17.36 -2.49 -5.89
CA THR A 67 -17.69 -1.08 -5.83
C THR A 67 -16.60 -0.36 -5.04
N TRP A 68 -16.04 0.71 -5.61
CA TRP A 68 -14.91 1.43 -5.03
C TRP A 68 -15.25 2.92 -4.88
N ASN A 69 -15.25 3.41 -3.64
CA ASN A 69 -15.58 4.78 -3.28
C ASN A 69 -14.31 5.56 -2.97
N LYS A 70 -14.26 6.85 -3.33
CA LYS A 70 -13.11 7.70 -3.00
C LYS A 70 -13.21 8.17 -1.56
N ILE A 71 -12.18 7.90 -0.76
CA ILE A 71 -12.05 8.44 0.60
C ILE A 71 -10.98 9.52 0.71
N GLY A 72 -10.03 9.56 -0.26
CA GLY A 72 -9.23 10.73 -0.67
C GLY A 72 -8.40 11.45 0.40
N ILE A 73 -7.47 12.31 -0.02
CA ILE A 73 -6.73 13.22 0.86
C ILE A 73 -6.81 14.61 0.23
N GLU A 74 -7.36 15.58 0.96
CA GLU A 74 -7.44 16.96 0.45
C GLU A 74 -6.03 17.54 0.25
N ASN A 75 -5.75 18.08 -0.94
CA ASN A 75 -4.49 18.74 -1.29
C ASN A 75 -3.24 17.84 -1.12
N ALA A 76 -3.37 16.53 -1.35
CA ALA A 76 -2.21 15.68 -1.51
C ALA A 76 -1.30 16.24 -2.63
N ASN A 77 0.01 16.34 -2.36
CA ASN A 77 0.96 16.96 -3.30
C ASN A 77 1.77 15.94 -4.11
N PHE A 78 1.63 14.66 -3.81
CA PHE A 78 2.46 13.59 -4.36
C PHE A 78 1.63 12.35 -4.66
N ASN A 79 2.06 11.60 -5.67
CA ASN A 79 1.45 10.32 -6.01
C ASN A 79 1.64 9.31 -4.88
N PHE A 80 0.66 8.42 -4.71
CA PHE A 80 0.71 7.33 -3.75
C PHE A 80 1.24 6.07 -4.41
N TYR A 81 2.02 5.29 -3.69
CA TYR A 81 2.70 4.11 -4.21
C TYR A 81 2.43 2.84 -3.40
N GLY A 82 2.24 2.97 -2.08
CA GLY A 82 1.91 1.86 -1.20
C GLY A 82 0.64 2.17 -0.41
N VAL A 83 -0.12 1.12 -0.11
CA VAL A 83 -1.24 1.14 0.83
C VAL A 83 -1.16 -0.13 1.67
N ASP A 84 -1.46 0.04 2.94
CA ASP A 84 -1.56 -0.98 3.97
C ASP A 84 -2.92 -0.77 4.65
N SER A 85 -3.69 -1.84 4.73
CA SER A 85 -5.11 -1.82 5.05
C SER A 85 -5.40 -2.86 6.13
N ASP A 86 -5.44 -2.41 7.39
CA ASP A 86 -5.70 -3.25 8.58
C ASP A 86 -7.15 -3.18 9.06
N GLY A 87 -7.93 -2.23 8.53
CA GLY A 87 -9.33 -2.07 8.86
C GLY A 87 -10.00 -0.99 8.02
N LEU A 88 -11.31 -0.82 8.21
CA LEU A 88 -12.07 0.28 7.60
C LEU A 88 -11.52 1.66 8.02
N ASP A 89 -11.02 1.73 9.26
CA ASP A 89 -10.55 2.93 9.93
C ASP A 89 -9.08 2.83 10.37
N ASP A 90 -8.30 1.88 9.84
CA ASP A 90 -6.84 1.85 9.99
C ASP A 90 -6.19 1.59 8.63
N VAL A 91 -5.80 2.68 7.97
CA VAL A 91 -5.21 2.65 6.63
C VAL A 91 -3.97 3.51 6.61
N THR A 92 -2.87 2.96 6.12
CA THR A 92 -1.61 3.69 5.94
C THR A 92 -1.26 3.78 4.46
N VAL A 93 -0.92 4.98 3.98
CA VAL A 93 -0.55 5.24 2.59
C VAL A 93 0.82 5.88 2.52
N SER A 94 1.70 5.37 1.65
CA SER A 94 3.01 5.96 1.38
C SER A 94 3.09 6.53 -0.04
N GLY A 95 3.82 7.64 -0.20
CA GLY A 95 3.92 8.33 -1.48
C GLY A 95 5.22 9.08 -1.71
N GLY A 96 5.23 9.91 -2.74
CA GLY A 96 6.36 10.79 -3.08
C GLY A 96 6.67 11.83 -2.01
N GLY A 97 7.89 12.39 -2.05
CA GLY A 97 8.29 13.46 -1.14
C GLY A 97 8.19 13.11 0.35
N GLY A 98 8.49 11.86 0.69
CA GLY A 98 8.53 11.32 2.05
C GLY A 98 7.18 11.29 2.75
N SER A 99 6.07 11.38 2.01
CA SER A 99 4.75 11.48 2.60
C SER A 99 4.22 10.12 3.06
N ILE A 100 3.80 10.07 4.31
CA ILE A 100 2.99 9.00 4.89
C ILE A 100 1.67 9.61 5.34
N TYR A 101 0.55 8.96 5.04
CA TYR A 101 -0.77 9.36 5.53
C TYR A 101 -1.40 8.22 6.29
N ARG A 102 -2.07 8.53 7.40
CA ARG A 102 -2.87 7.57 8.16
C ARG A 102 -4.32 8.03 8.23
N TYR A 103 -5.24 7.14 7.89
CA TYR A 103 -6.68 7.33 8.05
C TYR A 103 -7.16 6.73 9.36
N ASP A 104 -8.07 7.41 10.06
CA ASP A 104 -8.68 6.92 11.30
C ASP A 104 -10.19 6.70 11.20
N GLY A 105 -10.71 6.56 9.97
CA GLY A 105 -12.15 6.48 9.70
C GLY A 105 -12.84 7.84 9.61
N SER A 106 -12.16 8.94 9.95
CA SER A 106 -12.73 10.29 9.90
C SER A 106 -11.84 11.31 9.20
N GLU A 107 -10.53 11.27 9.43
CA GLU A 107 -9.58 12.20 8.86
C GLU A 107 -8.25 11.53 8.48
N TRP A 108 -7.56 12.14 7.54
CA TRP A 108 -6.21 11.76 7.16
C TRP A 108 -5.19 12.63 7.88
N ARG A 109 -4.23 12.02 8.57
CA ARG A 109 -3.10 12.71 9.19
C ARG A 109 -1.83 12.43 8.41
N ARG A 110 -1.17 13.51 7.97
CA ARG A 110 0.10 13.44 7.24
C ARG A 110 1.29 13.45 8.18
N VAL A 111 2.24 12.56 7.93
CA VAL A 111 3.61 12.60 8.46
C VAL A 111 4.59 12.81 7.31
N ASP A 112 5.59 13.65 7.55
CA ASP A 112 6.67 13.94 6.61
C ASP A 112 7.97 13.28 7.11
N THR A 113 8.57 12.44 6.27
CA THR A 113 9.82 11.73 6.58
C THR A 113 11.03 12.28 5.84
N GLY A 114 10.85 13.35 5.06
CA GLY A 114 11.89 14.00 4.26
C GLY A 114 11.70 13.81 2.75
N ASP A 115 12.80 13.68 2.01
CA ASP A 115 12.77 13.72 0.54
C ASP A 115 13.05 12.33 -0.07
N ALA A 116 12.09 11.43 0.01
CA ALA A 116 12.17 10.09 -0.59
C ALA A 116 10.83 9.67 -1.21
N ASP A 117 10.86 9.04 -2.38
CA ASP A 117 9.67 8.32 -2.86
C ASP A 117 9.51 7.03 -2.08
N LEU A 118 8.52 6.97 -1.20
CA LEU A 118 8.21 5.80 -0.39
C LEU A 118 7.32 4.84 -1.18
N ARG A 119 7.85 3.67 -1.50
CA ARG A 119 7.31 2.73 -2.49
C ARG A 119 6.41 1.65 -1.91
N ALA A 120 6.61 1.30 -0.66
CA ALA A 120 5.78 0.34 0.05
C ALA A 120 5.68 0.77 1.51
N VAL A 121 4.59 0.38 2.15
CA VAL A 121 4.36 0.54 3.58
C VAL A 121 3.63 -0.71 4.07
N GLU A 122 3.99 -1.13 5.26
CA GLU A 122 3.29 -2.15 6.04
C GLU A 122 3.20 -1.60 7.46
N ARG A 123 2.09 -1.83 8.15
CA ARG A 123 1.89 -1.42 9.53
C ARG A 123 1.05 -2.47 10.24
N GLU A 124 1.25 -2.58 11.55
CA GLU A 124 0.42 -3.41 12.42
C GLU A 124 0.52 -2.82 13.83
N ASP A 125 -0.59 -2.42 14.42
CA ASP A 125 -0.66 -1.80 15.75
C ASP A 125 0.42 -0.71 15.98
N THR A 126 1.45 -1.00 16.77
CA THR A 126 2.54 -0.07 17.14
C THR A 126 3.81 -0.31 16.35
N ASN A 127 3.74 -1.10 15.29
CA ASN A 127 4.86 -1.48 14.46
C ASN A 127 4.60 -1.08 13.01
N GLY A 128 5.64 -0.79 12.25
CA GLY A 128 5.47 -0.44 10.85
C GLY A 128 6.79 -0.22 10.14
N LEU A 129 6.79 -0.44 8.83
CA LEU A 129 7.89 -0.12 7.95
C LEU A 129 7.40 0.59 6.71
N THR A 130 8.18 1.55 6.24
CA THR A 130 8.09 2.04 4.87
C THR A 130 9.46 2.14 4.24
N VAL A 131 9.53 1.82 2.96
CA VAL A 131 10.79 1.73 2.22
C VAL A 131 10.70 2.51 0.92
N GLY A 132 11.83 3.00 0.41
CA GLY A 132 11.81 3.82 -0.79
C GLY A 132 13.16 4.06 -1.46
N SER A 133 13.19 5.16 -2.22
CA SER A 133 14.36 5.58 -2.99
C SER A 133 15.61 5.75 -2.12
N GLY A 134 16.78 5.44 -2.67
CA GLY A 134 18.07 5.68 -1.98
C GLY A 134 18.31 4.81 -0.75
N GLY A 135 17.73 3.61 -0.69
CA GLY A 135 17.86 2.70 0.45
C GLY A 135 17.17 3.18 1.72
N LYS A 136 16.23 4.12 1.61
CA LYS A 136 15.52 4.69 2.75
C LYS A 136 14.56 3.65 3.34
N VAL A 137 14.67 3.47 4.65
CA VAL A 137 13.79 2.66 5.49
C VAL A 137 13.41 3.53 6.69
N TYR A 138 12.13 3.54 7.03
CA TYR A 138 11.62 4.19 8.23
C TYR A 138 10.77 3.20 9.01
N ARG A 139 10.98 3.16 10.33
CA ARG A 139 10.19 2.35 11.27
C ARG A 139 9.20 3.18 12.04
N TYR A 140 7.97 2.69 12.11
CA TYR A 140 6.96 3.18 13.04
C TYR A 140 7.06 2.44 14.37
N ASN A 141 6.99 3.17 15.48
CA ASN A 141 7.11 2.63 16.84
C ASN A 141 5.85 2.83 17.69
N GLY A 142 4.71 3.11 17.06
CA GLY A 142 3.45 3.41 17.76
C GLY A 142 3.20 4.91 17.97
N ALA A 143 4.20 5.76 17.72
CA ALA A 143 4.05 7.20 17.82
C ALA A 143 4.64 7.93 16.60
N ASP A 144 5.87 7.59 16.22
CA ASP A 144 6.63 8.32 15.21
C ASP A 144 7.28 7.38 14.19
N TRP A 145 7.55 7.93 13.01
CA TRP A 145 8.36 7.28 11.97
C TRP A 145 9.81 7.73 12.10
N THR A 146 10.73 6.80 12.39
CA THR A 146 12.16 7.08 12.55
C THR A 146 12.97 6.40 11.47
N ARG A 147 13.96 7.10 10.91
CA ARG A 147 14.83 6.54 9.86
C ARG A 147 15.75 5.46 10.43
N GLU A 148 15.84 4.34 9.72
CA GLU A 148 16.84 3.30 9.95
C GLU A 148 17.92 3.38 8.86
N GLU A 149 19.17 3.18 9.26
CA GLU A 149 20.29 3.12 8.31
C GLU A 149 20.33 1.76 7.64
N THR A 150 20.58 1.74 6.34
CA THR A 150 20.72 0.52 5.56
C THR A 150 22.13 0.44 4.95
N PRO A 151 22.63 -0.77 4.67
CA PRO A 151 23.94 -0.95 4.04
C PRO A 151 23.94 -0.64 2.53
N THR A 152 22.84 -0.11 1.99
CA THR A 152 22.64 0.06 0.54
C THR A 152 22.02 1.41 0.22
N GLY A 153 22.37 1.96 -0.94
CA GLY A 153 21.67 3.10 -1.54
C GLY A 153 20.67 2.69 -2.63
N ALA A 154 20.43 1.39 -2.81
CA ALA A 154 19.51 0.90 -3.84
C ALA A 154 18.05 1.29 -3.53
N ASN A 155 17.27 1.60 -4.57
CA ASN A 155 15.85 1.86 -4.39
C ASN A 155 15.13 0.59 -3.92
N LEU A 156 14.52 0.66 -2.74
CA LEU A 156 13.68 -0.39 -2.19
C LEU A 156 12.25 -0.23 -2.74
N LYS A 157 11.54 -1.34 -2.89
CA LYS A 157 10.28 -1.43 -3.63
C LYS A 157 9.18 -2.20 -2.91
N GLY A 158 9.54 -3.11 -2.00
CA GLY A 158 8.60 -3.91 -1.25
C GLY A 158 9.15 -4.14 0.15
N VAL A 159 8.23 -4.31 1.09
CA VAL A 159 8.55 -4.59 2.49
C VAL A 159 7.57 -5.63 3.01
N LEU A 160 8.00 -6.40 3.99
CA LEU A 160 7.19 -7.33 4.74
C LEU A 160 7.54 -7.15 6.21
N LEU A 161 6.53 -6.90 7.04
CA LEU A 161 6.69 -6.94 8.50
C LEU A 161 6.68 -8.38 8.99
N GLY A 162 7.71 -8.75 9.73
CA GLY A 162 7.78 -10.02 10.42
C GLY A 162 7.16 -9.93 11.82
N VAL A 163 6.29 -10.88 12.18
CA VAL A 163 5.75 -10.99 13.55
C VAL A 163 6.68 -11.84 14.42
N ASP A 164 6.94 -13.07 13.99
CA ASP A 164 7.91 -14.01 14.59
C ASP A 164 9.09 -14.32 13.64
N GLU A 165 9.10 -13.67 12.48
CA GLU A 165 10.08 -13.78 11.42
C GLU A 165 10.80 -12.42 11.27
N PRO A 166 11.95 -12.36 10.59
CA PRO A 166 12.63 -11.09 10.37
C PRO A 166 11.86 -10.17 9.42
N ASP A 167 12.10 -8.87 9.56
CA ASP A 167 11.57 -7.89 8.64
C ASP A 167 12.36 -7.93 7.33
N ILE A 168 11.66 -7.92 6.19
CA ILE A 168 12.29 -8.04 4.88
C ILE A 168 12.02 -6.80 4.03
N ALA A 169 13.07 -6.24 3.44
CA ALA A 169 12.95 -5.23 2.39
C ALA A 169 13.63 -5.68 1.10
N VAL A 170 12.94 -5.51 -0.03
CA VAL A 170 13.45 -5.91 -1.36
C VAL A 170 13.54 -4.71 -2.29
N GLY A 171 14.48 -4.76 -3.24
CA GLY A 171 14.75 -3.60 -4.08
C GLY A 171 15.47 -3.87 -5.40
N ALA A 172 15.90 -2.77 -6.03
CA ALA A 172 16.61 -2.78 -7.30
C ALA A 172 17.86 -3.68 -7.27
N GLY A 173 18.16 -4.28 -8.42
CA GLY A 173 19.33 -5.16 -8.57
C GLY A 173 19.26 -6.48 -7.79
N GLY A 174 18.06 -6.87 -7.33
CA GLY A 174 17.89 -8.05 -6.49
C GLY A 174 18.36 -7.84 -5.03
N THR A 175 18.39 -6.58 -4.58
CA THR A 175 18.72 -6.25 -3.20
C THR A 175 17.68 -6.86 -2.26
N VAL A 176 18.14 -7.53 -1.21
CA VAL A 176 17.34 -8.02 -0.08
C VAL A 176 18.03 -7.56 1.20
N ILE A 177 17.26 -7.00 2.12
CA ILE A 177 17.68 -6.65 3.49
C ILE A 177 16.79 -7.46 4.42
N GLU A 178 17.40 -8.03 5.46
CA GLU A 178 16.77 -8.77 6.54
C GLU A 178 17.21 -8.09 7.85
N HIS A 179 16.25 -7.78 8.72
CA HIS A 179 16.50 -7.18 10.03
C HIS A 179 15.96 -8.04 11.16
#